data_AF-A0A7C1ZM37-F1
#
_entry.id   AF-A0A7C1ZM37-F1
#
_cell.length_a   1.000
_cell.length_b   1.000
_cell.length_c   1.000
_cell.angle_alpha   90.00
_cell.angle_beta   90.00
_cell.angle_gamma   90.00
#
_symmetry.space_group_name_H-M   'P 1'
#
loop_
_entity.id
_entity.type
_entity.pdbx_description
1 polymer ?
#
loop_
_entity_poly.entity_id
_entity_poly.type
_entity_poly.pdbx_seq_one_letter_code
_entity_poly.pdbx_strand_id
1 'polypeptide(L)'
;MIPAIAKPIRALILTMTALVVISLIYASLHYRKENRSVDPRVAVARKLYEGYNHLAAQNDFARVIGLLDSIEGIYHRYPHYYNSFETGVLENNRAVVYLTIALSYDSISSPFHHLGPDSLMGLGEAAVRNSIYIYERWMAGYSDKNDKEISDYIKESFIEGLPGSSADEIAYLKNRVEEIRVAKKETPRRLSVSYTNLGIVYRYREDYHSAAACYQKAFELWEDNLSAENNLNILLGRPIRKRNFIQKMFPKPKN
;
A
#
# COMPACT_ATOMS: atom_id res chain seq x y z
N MET A 1 1.82 -40.76 38.28
CA MET A 1 3.17 -40.23 38.57
C MET A 1 3.67 -39.53 37.31
N ILE A 2 3.75 -38.20 37.31
CA ILE A 2 4.36 -37.45 36.18
C ILE A 2 5.89 -37.55 36.36
N PRO A 3 6.65 -38.02 35.35
CA PRO A 3 8.10 -38.18 35.49
C PRO A 3 8.77 -36.81 35.73
N ALA A 4 9.69 -36.77 36.68
CA ALA A 4 10.42 -35.55 37.03
C ALA A 4 11.29 -35.12 35.83
N ILE A 5 10.96 -33.98 35.23
CA ILE A 5 11.74 -33.38 34.14
C ILE A 5 13.20 -33.21 34.60
N ALA A 6 14.15 -33.70 33.82
CA ALA A 6 15.58 -33.63 34.14
C ALA A 6 16.05 -32.16 34.31
N LYS A 7 16.91 -31.89 35.30
CA LYS A 7 17.46 -30.55 35.59
C LYS A 7 17.97 -29.77 34.36
N PRO A 8 18.73 -30.34 33.40
CA PRO A 8 19.18 -29.59 32.23
C PRO A 8 18.03 -29.18 31.31
N ILE A 9 16.98 -30.00 31.20
CA ILE A 9 15.78 -29.69 30.41
C ILE A 9 15.00 -28.55 31.09
N ARG A 10 14.88 -28.54 32.43
CA ARG A 10 14.25 -27.43 33.16
C ARG A 10 15.02 -26.12 32.99
N ALA A 11 16.35 -26.18 33.06
CA ALA A 11 17.20 -25.00 32.85
C ALA A 11 17.05 -24.45 31.42
N LEU A 12 17.02 -25.32 30.40
CA LEU A 12 16.79 -24.93 29.02
C LEU A 12 15.39 -24.32 28.79
N ILE A 13 14.35 -24.92 29.38
CA ILE A 13 12.99 -24.37 29.30
C ILE A 13 12.93 -22.98 29.95
N LEU A 14 13.57 -22.80 31.12
CA LEU A 14 13.62 -21.51 31.80
C LEU A 14 14.38 -20.47 30.99
N THR A 15 15.51 -20.82 30.36
CA THR A 15 16.27 -19.87 29.52
C THR A 15 15.50 -19.50 28.26
N MET A 16 14.89 -20.46 27.57
CA MET A 16 14.06 -20.18 26.39
C MET A 16 12.84 -19.34 26.75
N THR A 17 12.18 -19.63 27.87
CA THR A 17 11.03 -18.84 28.33
C THR A 17 11.47 -17.41 28.67
N ALA A 18 12.59 -17.23 29.38
CA ALA A 18 13.13 -15.92 29.70
C ALA A 18 13.48 -15.12 28.43
N LEU A 19 14.12 -15.76 27.44
CA LEU A 19 14.42 -15.14 26.15
C LEU A 19 13.16 -14.68 25.43
N VAL A 20 12.13 -15.54 25.35
CA VAL A 20 10.84 -15.17 24.74
C VAL A 20 10.20 -14.00 25.47
N VAL A 21 10.17 -14.01 26.80
CA VAL A 21 9.59 -12.91 27.59
C VAL A 21 10.37 -11.61 27.37
N ILE A 22 11.70 -11.65 27.37
CA ILE A 22 12.55 -10.48 27.09
C ILE A 22 12.29 -9.95 25.68
N SER A 23 12.23 -10.82 24.67
CA SER A 23 11.91 -10.43 23.29
C SER A 23 10.53 -9.80 23.17
N LEU A 24 9.51 -10.33 23.86
CA LEU A 24 8.16 -9.77 23.90
C LEU A 24 8.12 -8.41 24.61
N ILE A 25 8.83 -8.25 25.73
CA ILE A 25 8.94 -6.97 26.43
C ILE A 25 9.64 -5.94 25.55
N TYR A 26 10.77 -6.31 24.93
CA TYR A 26 11.50 -5.45 24.00
C TYR A 26 10.61 -5.03 22.83
N ALA A 27 9.91 -5.98 22.18
CA ALA A 27 8.97 -5.69 21.10
C ALA A 27 7.85 -4.76 21.57
N SER A 28 7.23 -5.03 22.72
CA SER A 28 6.16 -4.19 23.29
C SER A 28 6.65 -2.77 23.56
N LEU A 29 7.85 -2.60 24.12
CA LEU A 29 8.42 -1.27 24.38
C LEU A 29 8.78 -0.54 23.09
N HIS A 30 9.35 -1.25 22.12
CA HIS A 30 9.70 -0.71 20.81
C HIS A 30 8.46 -0.24 20.04
N TYR A 31 7.46 -1.12 19.85
CA TYR A 31 6.22 -0.78 19.16
C TYR A 31 5.39 0.27 19.92
N ARG A 32 5.40 0.27 21.26
CA ARG A 32 4.74 1.35 22.01
C ARG A 32 5.38 2.71 21.75
N LYS A 33 6.70 2.78 21.63
CA LYS A 33 7.41 4.02 21.30
C LYS A 33 7.13 4.47 19.87
N GLU A 34 7.20 3.55 18.92
CA GLU A 34 6.92 3.83 17.50
C GLU A 34 5.47 4.28 17.27
N ASN A 35 4.50 3.60 17.89
CA ASN A 35 3.09 3.96 17.84
C ASN A 35 2.81 5.33 18.48
N ARG A 36 3.60 5.76 19.47
CA ARG A 36 3.49 7.10 20.08
C ARG A 36 4.02 8.20 19.20
N SER A 37 4.86 7.90 18.21
CA SER A 37 5.38 8.86 17.23
C SER A 37 4.58 8.90 15.94
N VAL A 38 3.49 8.14 15.83
CA VAL A 38 2.55 8.26 14.71
C VAL A 38 1.74 9.53 14.85
N ASP A 39 1.52 10.25 13.74
CA ASP A 39 0.66 11.42 13.71
C ASP A 39 -0.77 11.05 14.20
N PRO A 40 -1.21 11.59 15.35
CA PRO A 40 -2.49 11.24 15.96
C PRO A 40 -3.68 11.68 15.11
N ARG A 41 -3.53 12.68 14.24
CA ARG A 41 -4.58 13.22 13.38
C ARG A 41 -5.08 12.19 12.36
N VAL A 42 -4.20 11.31 11.90
CA VAL A 42 -4.47 10.28 10.90
C VAL A 42 -4.41 8.86 11.46
N ALA A 43 -4.21 8.68 12.77
CA ALA A 43 -4.17 7.38 13.41
C ALA A 43 -5.47 6.57 13.20
N VAL A 44 -6.62 7.25 13.20
CA VAL A 44 -7.92 6.63 12.91
C VAL A 44 -7.99 6.09 11.48
N ALA A 45 -7.48 6.84 10.49
CA ALA A 45 -7.40 6.40 9.10
C ALA A 45 -6.56 5.11 8.96
N ARG A 46 -5.42 5.03 9.65
CA ARG A 46 -4.57 3.84 9.66
C ARG A 46 -5.29 2.63 10.25
N LYS A 47 -5.96 2.82 11.39
CA LYS A 47 -6.74 1.76 12.03
C LYS A 47 -7.90 1.27 11.16
N LEU A 48 -8.57 2.18 10.46
CA LEU A 48 -9.60 1.81 9.48
C LEU A 48 -9.01 0.97 8.34
N TYR A 49 -7.83 1.36 7.84
CA TYR A 49 -7.17 0.67 6.74
C TYR A 49 -6.77 -0.79 7.08
N GLU A 50 -6.55 -1.13 8.35
CA GLU A 50 -6.29 -2.51 8.79
C GLU A 50 -7.42 -3.49 8.39
N GLY A 51 -8.66 -3.00 8.30
CA GLY A 51 -9.82 -3.78 7.87
C GLY A 51 -9.92 -4.02 6.36
N TYR A 52 -9.16 -3.29 5.55
CA TYR A 52 -9.26 -3.31 4.08
C TYR A 52 -9.06 -4.73 3.52
N ASN A 53 -7.99 -5.42 3.94
CA ASN A 53 -7.65 -6.73 3.39
C ASN A 53 -8.74 -7.78 3.63
N HIS A 54 -9.43 -7.69 4.78
CA HIS A 54 -10.53 -8.60 5.12
C HIS A 54 -11.73 -8.37 4.19
N LEU A 55 -12.14 -7.11 4.02
CA LEU A 55 -13.26 -6.75 3.15
C LEU A 55 -12.97 -7.08 1.69
N ALA A 56 -11.76 -6.78 1.22
CA ALA A 56 -11.33 -7.08 -0.14
C ALA A 56 -11.31 -8.59 -0.41
N ALA A 57 -10.86 -9.41 0.55
CA ALA A 57 -10.87 -10.88 0.42
C ALA A 57 -12.28 -11.47 0.37
N GLN A 58 -13.27 -10.78 0.93
CA GLN A 58 -14.69 -11.18 0.91
C GLN A 58 -15.45 -10.64 -0.32
N ASN A 59 -14.78 -9.89 -1.20
CA ASN A 59 -15.44 -9.17 -2.30
C ASN A 59 -16.56 -8.23 -1.84
N ASP A 60 -16.49 -7.70 -0.61
CA ASP A 60 -17.47 -6.74 -0.08
C ASP A 60 -17.16 -5.34 -0.63
N PHE A 61 -17.34 -5.16 -1.94
CA PHE A 61 -16.88 -3.98 -2.67
C PHE A 61 -17.51 -2.68 -2.18
N ALA A 62 -18.79 -2.69 -1.78
CA ALA A 62 -19.43 -1.49 -1.23
C ALA A 62 -18.78 -1.05 0.08
N ARG A 63 -18.50 -1.99 1.00
CA ARG A 63 -17.82 -1.64 2.24
C ARG A 63 -16.37 -1.23 1.99
N VAL A 64 -15.70 -1.82 0.99
CA VAL A 64 -14.36 -1.35 0.59
C VAL A 64 -14.42 0.10 0.13
N ILE A 65 -15.32 0.48 -0.79
CA ILE A 65 -15.43 1.88 -1.25
C ILE A 65 -15.77 2.82 -0.09
N GLY A 66 -16.78 2.51 0.73
CA GLY A 66 -17.13 3.33 1.88
C GLY A 66 -16.01 3.46 2.92
N LEU A 67 -15.20 2.42 3.10
CA LEU A 67 -14.00 2.46 3.93
C LEU A 67 -12.96 3.42 3.35
N LEU A 68 -12.67 3.33 2.05
CA LEU A 68 -11.70 4.19 1.37
C LEU A 68 -12.13 5.67 1.43
N ASP A 69 -13.42 5.96 1.22
CA ASP A 69 -13.98 7.32 1.31
C ASP A 69 -13.88 7.88 2.73
N SER A 70 -14.12 7.04 3.74
CA SER A 70 -13.96 7.44 5.15
C SER A 70 -12.51 7.78 5.48
N ILE A 71 -11.55 7.00 4.96
CA ILE A 71 -10.12 7.21 5.17
C ILE A 71 -9.65 8.47 4.44
N GLU A 72 -10.06 8.64 3.19
CA GLU A 72 -9.76 9.83 2.39
C GLU A 72 -10.30 11.10 3.04
N GLY A 73 -11.54 11.07 3.54
CA GLY A 73 -12.14 12.17 4.29
C GLY A 73 -11.36 12.55 5.56
N ILE A 74 -10.57 11.63 6.13
CA ILE A 74 -9.64 11.94 7.23
C ILE A 74 -8.40 12.65 6.69
N TYR A 75 -7.78 12.14 5.63
CA TYR A 75 -6.59 12.75 5.02
C TYR A 75 -6.88 14.16 4.48
N HIS A 76 -8.03 14.38 3.83
CA HIS A 76 -8.39 15.66 3.24
C HIS A 76 -8.65 16.78 4.25
N ARG A 77 -8.80 16.46 5.55
CA ARG A 77 -8.89 17.48 6.60
C ARG A 77 -7.55 18.14 6.90
N TYR A 78 -6.44 17.54 6.47
CA TYR A 78 -5.10 18.02 6.78
C TYR A 78 -4.35 18.29 5.47
N PRO A 79 -4.05 19.55 5.13
CA PRO A 79 -3.41 19.91 3.85
C PRO A 79 -2.16 19.09 3.54
N HIS A 80 -1.36 18.75 4.56
CA HIS A 80 -0.18 17.89 4.43
C HIS A 80 -0.46 16.51 3.80
N TYR A 81 -1.65 15.94 4.03
CA TYR A 81 -2.04 14.62 3.54
C TYR A 81 -2.90 14.64 2.28
N TYR A 82 -3.36 15.82 1.82
CA TYR A 82 -4.31 15.90 0.72
C TYR A 82 -3.76 15.29 -0.59
N ASN A 83 -2.51 15.63 -0.94
CA ASN A 83 -1.82 15.12 -2.13
C ASN A 83 -0.64 14.21 -1.75
N SER A 84 -0.78 13.43 -0.69
CA SER A 84 0.28 12.55 -0.22
C SER A 84 0.23 11.17 -0.88
N PHE A 85 1.27 10.35 -0.69
CA PHE A 85 1.29 9.00 -1.25
C PHE A 85 0.13 8.12 -0.73
N GLU A 86 -0.42 8.42 0.45
CA GLU A 86 -1.55 7.70 1.02
C GLU A 86 -2.81 7.82 0.16
N THR A 87 -3.14 9.01 -0.35
CA THR A 87 -4.33 9.19 -1.21
C THR A 87 -4.14 8.48 -2.56
N GLY A 88 -2.92 8.43 -3.08
CA GLY A 88 -2.59 7.59 -4.24
C GLY A 88 -2.82 6.09 -3.99
N VAL A 89 -2.61 5.61 -2.77
CA VAL A 89 -2.92 4.21 -2.41
C VAL A 89 -4.43 3.97 -2.41
N LEU A 90 -5.21 4.92 -1.90
CA LEU A 90 -6.68 4.82 -1.90
C LEU A 90 -7.24 4.81 -3.33
N GLU A 91 -6.77 5.71 -4.19
CA GLU A 91 -7.17 5.78 -5.60
C GLU A 91 -6.84 4.48 -6.35
N ASN A 92 -5.63 3.94 -6.19
CA ASN A 92 -5.29 2.66 -6.81
C ASN A 92 -6.17 1.50 -6.30
N ASN A 93 -6.54 1.49 -5.02
CA ASN A 93 -7.43 0.48 -4.48
C ASN A 93 -8.86 0.63 -5.01
N ARG A 94 -9.38 1.86 -5.12
CA ARG A 94 -10.68 2.13 -5.77
C ARG A 94 -10.68 1.63 -7.21
N ALA A 95 -9.62 1.93 -7.95
CA ALA A 95 -9.43 1.41 -9.30
C ALA A 95 -9.53 -0.12 -9.34
N VAL A 96 -8.80 -0.83 -8.49
CA VAL A 96 -8.83 -2.30 -8.45
C VAL A 96 -10.25 -2.82 -8.20
N VAL A 97 -11.01 -2.20 -7.30
CA VAL A 97 -12.41 -2.58 -7.05
C VAL A 97 -13.26 -2.43 -8.32
N TYR A 98 -13.26 -1.26 -8.95
CA TYR A 98 -14.07 -1.02 -10.14
C TYR A 98 -13.67 -1.91 -11.31
N LEU A 99 -12.37 -2.07 -11.56
CA LEU A 99 -11.85 -2.94 -12.62
C LEU A 99 -12.21 -4.40 -12.37
N THR A 100 -12.16 -4.88 -11.12
CA THR A 100 -12.54 -6.25 -10.78
C THR A 100 -14.01 -6.52 -11.08
N ILE A 101 -14.90 -5.57 -10.70
CA ILE A 101 -16.33 -5.69 -10.98
C ILE A 101 -16.60 -5.63 -12.49
N ALA A 102 -15.96 -4.72 -13.22
CA ALA A 102 -16.13 -4.61 -14.67
C ALA A 102 -15.67 -5.88 -15.41
N LEU A 103 -14.50 -6.41 -15.07
CA LEU A 103 -13.93 -7.60 -15.74
C LEU A 103 -14.65 -8.90 -15.39
N SER A 104 -15.30 -8.95 -14.23
CA SER A 104 -16.03 -10.13 -13.75
C SER A 104 -17.54 -9.88 -13.70
N TYR A 105 -18.04 -8.94 -14.51
CA TYR A 105 -19.39 -8.39 -14.40
C TYR A 105 -20.47 -9.46 -14.41
N ASP A 106 -20.36 -10.47 -15.27
CA ASP A 106 -21.33 -11.58 -15.35
C ASP A 106 -21.10 -12.68 -14.30
N SER A 107 -19.98 -12.64 -13.57
CA SER A 107 -19.51 -13.73 -12.70
C SER A 107 -19.59 -13.42 -11.20
N ILE A 108 -19.71 -12.14 -10.83
CA ILE A 108 -19.83 -11.72 -9.43
C ILE A 108 -21.12 -10.93 -9.25
N SER A 109 -21.67 -10.89 -8.04
CA SER A 109 -22.76 -9.97 -7.66
C SER A 109 -22.19 -8.76 -6.94
N SER A 110 -22.65 -7.56 -7.26
CA SER A 110 -22.13 -6.30 -6.74
C SER A 110 -23.24 -5.25 -6.66
N PRO A 111 -23.25 -4.40 -5.62
CA PRO A 111 -24.18 -3.28 -5.55
C PRO A 111 -23.96 -2.25 -6.68
N PHE A 112 -22.82 -2.30 -7.36
CA PHE A 112 -22.48 -1.40 -8.46
C PHE A 112 -22.90 -1.93 -9.85
N HIS A 113 -23.58 -3.09 -9.95
CA HIS A 113 -24.03 -3.63 -11.24
C HIS A 113 -24.91 -2.68 -12.04
N HIS A 114 -25.70 -1.84 -11.39
CA HIS A 114 -26.56 -0.87 -12.06
C HIS A 114 -25.81 0.13 -12.97
N LEU A 115 -24.49 0.27 -12.81
CA LEU A 115 -23.66 1.16 -13.63
C LEU A 115 -23.28 0.55 -14.99
N GLY A 116 -23.29 -0.78 -15.14
CA GLY A 116 -22.76 -1.45 -16.32
C GLY A 116 -21.23 -1.52 -16.39
N PRO A 117 -20.65 -2.47 -17.16
CA PRO A 117 -19.23 -2.74 -17.17
C PRO A 117 -18.38 -1.58 -17.74
N ASP A 118 -18.89 -0.85 -18.75
CA ASP A 118 -18.16 0.26 -19.35
C ASP A 118 -18.05 1.47 -18.42
N SER A 119 -19.12 1.80 -17.67
CA SER A 119 -19.06 2.87 -16.68
C SER A 119 -18.15 2.50 -15.50
N LEU A 120 -18.20 1.25 -15.04
CA LEU A 120 -17.25 0.74 -14.04
C LEU A 120 -15.81 0.81 -14.55
N MET A 121 -15.57 0.44 -15.81
CA MET A 121 -14.26 0.58 -16.45
C MET A 121 -13.80 2.04 -16.51
N GLY A 122 -14.71 2.98 -16.81
CA GLY A 122 -14.44 4.42 -16.79
C GLY A 122 -14.10 4.95 -15.38
N LEU A 123 -14.82 4.52 -14.35
CA LEU A 123 -14.50 4.85 -12.95
C LEU A 123 -13.14 4.28 -12.54
N GLY A 124 -12.85 3.03 -12.93
CA GLY A 124 -11.56 2.41 -12.73
C GLY A 124 -10.43 3.20 -13.38
N GLU A 125 -10.59 3.60 -14.65
CA GLU A 125 -9.62 4.42 -15.36
C GLU A 125 -9.37 5.76 -14.67
N ALA A 126 -10.42 6.47 -14.29
CA ALA A 126 -10.30 7.76 -13.61
C ALA A 126 -9.47 7.63 -12.32
N ALA A 127 -9.78 6.62 -11.49
CA ALA A 127 -9.05 6.33 -10.26
C ALA A 127 -7.58 5.92 -10.53
N VAL A 128 -7.31 5.12 -11.57
CA VAL A 128 -5.93 4.78 -11.95
C VAL A 128 -5.15 6.03 -12.36
N ARG A 129 -5.74 6.91 -13.18
CA ARG A 129 -5.10 8.15 -13.64
C ARG A 129 -4.82 9.09 -12.48
N ASN A 130 -5.75 9.21 -11.54
CA ASN A 130 -5.55 9.98 -10.30
C ASN A 130 -4.40 9.41 -9.47
N SER A 131 -4.36 8.09 -9.29
CA SER A 131 -3.27 7.41 -8.57
C SER A 131 -1.91 7.72 -9.20
N ILE A 132 -1.77 7.57 -10.53
CA ILE A 132 -0.54 7.90 -11.27
C ILE A 132 -0.18 9.37 -11.06
N TYR A 133 -1.13 10.28 -11.26
CA TYR A 133 -0.92 11.71 -11.08
C TYR A 133 -0.41 12.05 -9.68
N ILE A 134 -1.05 11.51 -8.63
CA ILE A 134 -0.66 11.74 -7.24
C ILE A 134 0.77 11.24 -7.01
N TYR A 135 1.08 10.00 -7.42
CA TYR A 135 2.41 9.44 -7.20
C TYR A 135 3.51 10.18 -7.96
N GLU A 136 3.29 10.55 -9.23
CA GLU A 136 4.27 11.29 -10.02
C GLU A 136 4.51 12.68 -9.45
N ARG A 137 3.44 13.42 -9.14
CA ARG A 137 3.52 14.74 -8.51
C ARG A 137 4.19 14.68 -7.14
N TRP A 138 3.82 13.68 -6.34
CA TRP A 138 4.43 13.47 -5.02
C TRP A 138 5.91 13.15 -5.17
N MET A 139 6.29 12.19 -6.02
CA MET A 139 7.70 11.84 -6.26
C MET A 139 8.53 13.02 -6.76
N ALA A 140 8.00 13.87 -7.64
CA ALA A 140 8.68 15.08 -8.10
C ALA A 140 9.06 16.03 -6.95
N GLY A 141 8.29 16.03 -5.85
CA GLY A 141 8.60 16.80 -4.65
C GLY A 141 9.63 16.17 -3.71
N TYR A 142 9.85 14.84 -3.80
CA TYR A 142 10.62 14.09 -2.80
C TYR A 142 11.81 13.30 -3.34
N SER A 143 11.88 12.95 -4.63
CA SER A 143 12.84 11.99 -5.19
C SER A 143 14.29 12.29 -4.80
N ASP A 144 14.68 13.54 -4.92
CA ASP A 144 16.08 13.97 -4.79
C ASP A 144 16.44 14.44 -3.38
N LYS A 145 15.46 14.44 -2.47
CA LYS A 145 15.62 14.95 -1.10
C LYS A 145 16.15 13.87 -0.14
N ASN A 146 17.15 14.20 0.66
CA ASN A 146 17.55 13.41 1.83
C ASN A 146 16.65 13.69 3.04
N ASP A 147 16.81 12.94 4.14
CA ASP A 147 15.96 13.04 5.32
C ASP A 147 15.88 14.45 5.93
N LYS A 148 16.99 15.19 5.93
CA LYS A 148 17.01 16.58 6.42
C LYS A 148 16.21 17.48 5.49
N GLU A 149 16.40 17.36 4.19
CA GLU A 149 15.67 18.16 3.20
C GLU A 149 14.18 17.84 3.18
N ILE A 150 13.80 16.57 3.41
CA ILE A 150 12.40 16.15 3.59
C ILE A 150 11.84 16.83 4.85
N SER A 151 12.56 16.75 5.98
CA SER A 151 12.17 17.38 7.23
C SER A 151 11.93 18.88 7.04
N ASP A 152 12.88 19.60 6.46
CA ASP A 152 12.80 21.04 6.23
C ASP A 152 11.65 21.40 5.29
N TYR A 153 11.43 20.59 4.23
CA TYR A 153 10.37 20.80 3.25
C TYR A 153 8.96 20.66 3.83
N ILE A 154 8.74 19.69 4.73
CA ILE A 154 7.40 19.41 5.26
C ILE A 154 7.09 20.14 6.57
N LYS A 155 8.11 20.60 7.31
CA LYS A 155 8.01 21.03 8.70
C LYS A 155 6.85 21.99 8.97
N GLU A 156 6.76 23.06 8.19
CA GLU A 156 5.73 24.09 8.35
C GLU A 156 4.33 23.50 8.15
N SER A 157 4.10 22.87 6.99
CA SER A 157 2.80 22.25 6.66
C SER A 157 2.39 21.10 7.57
N PHE A 158 3.37 20.38 8.13
CA PHE A 158 3.11 19.16 8.91
C PHE A 158 2.78 19.50 10.36
N ILE A 159 3.49 20.45 10.97
CA ILE A 159 3.31 20.80 12.38
C ILE A 159 1.99 21.51 12.64
N GLU A 160 1.47 22.24 11.64
CA GLU A 160 0.21 22.96 11.76
C GLU A 160 -0.94 22.05 12.25
N GLY A 161 -1.49 22.35 13.43
CA GLY A 161 -2.60 21.59 14.02
C GLY A 161 -2.21 20.25 14.65
N LEU A 162 -0.91 19.93 14.81
CA LEU A 162 -0.50 18.79 15.63
C LEU A 162 -0.81 19.06 17.12
N PRO A 163 -1.35 18.07 17.84
CA PRO A 163 -1.49 18.16 19.28
C PRO A 163 -0.17 17.77 19.98
N GLY A 164 -0.01 18.19 21.23
CA GLY A 164 1.09 17.74 22.10
C GLY A 164 2.09 18.84 22.41
N SER A 165 3.19 18.44 23.06
CA SER A 165 4.31 19.33 23.36
C SER A 165 5.25 19.47 22.16
N SER A 166 6.15 20.46 22.19
CA SER A 166 7.20 20.58 21.16
C SER A 166 8.09 19.33 21.04
N ALA A 167 8.24 18.56 22.12
CA ALA A 167 8.95 17.29 22.08
C ALA A 167 8.17 16.21 21.31
N ASP A 168 6.84 16.19 21.43
CA ASP A 168 5.97 15.29 20.68
C ASP A 168 5.97 15.65 19.18
N GLU A 169 5.87 16.93 18.84
CA GLU A 169 5.95 17.42 17.45
C GLU A 169 7.24 16.99 16.75
N ILE A 170 8.39 17.08 17.44
CA ILE A 170 9.68 16.61 16.91
C ILE A 170 9.64 15.10 16.65
N ALA A 171 9.03 14.32 17.55
CA ALA A 171 8.89 12.88 17.39
C ALA A 171 7.97 12.53 16.21
N TYR A 172 6.83 13.21 16.07
CA TYR A 172 5.92 13.06 14.94
C TYR A 172 6.59 13.41 13.61
N LEU A 173 7.33 14.53 13.56
CA LEU A 173 8.02 14.97 12.35
C LEU A 173 9.09 13.95 11.94
N LYS A 174 9.89 13.46 12.90
CA LYS A 174 10.89 12.43 12.64
C LYS A 174 10.27 11.15 12.08
N ASN A 175 9.16 10.70 12.66
CA ASN A 175 8.44 9.54 12.16
C ASN A 175 7.85 9.80 10.76
N ARG A 176 7.34 11.01 10.50
CA ARG A 176 6.82 11.36 9.17
C ARG A 176 7.90 11.35 8.08
N VAL A 177 9.10 11.82 8.39
CA VAL A 177 10.26 11.75 7.49
C VAL A 177 10.59 10.29 7.15
N GLU A 178 10.57 9.40 8.14
CA GLU A 178 10.80 7.96 7.95
C GLU A 178 9.72 7.34 7.03
N GLU A 179 8.44 7.67 7.25
CA GLU A 179 7.34 7.21 6.39
C GLU A 179 7.50 7.66 4.94
N ILE A 180 7.86 8.93 4.73
CA ILE A 180 8.13 9.48 3.39
C ILE A 180 9.33 8.77 2.77
N ARG A 181 10.40 8.53 3.53
CA ARG A 181 11.59 7.81 3.05
C ARG A 181 11.25 6.39 2.59
N VAL A 182 10.41 5.67 3.35
CA VAL A 182 9.92 4.34 2.96
C VAL A 182 8.99 4.44 1.75
N ALA A 183 8.08 5.42 1.73
CA ALA A 183 7.16 5.61 0.61
C ALA A 183 7.90 5.92 -0.70
N LYS A 184 8.97 6.74 -0.67
CA LYS A 184 9.82 7.01 -1.85
C LYS A 184 10.32 5.74 -2.51
N LYS A 185 10.76 4.77 -1.71
CA LYS A 185 11.28 3.47 -2.17
C LYS A 185 10.16 2.58 -2.73
N GLU A 186 8.99 2.61 -2.09
CA GLU A 186 7.84 1.82 -2.52
C GLU A 186 7.09 2.41 -3.73
N THR A 187 7.18 3.72 -3.99
CA THR A 187 6.37 4.38 -5.02
C THR A 187 6.63 3.87 -6.45
N PRO A 188 7.86 3.57 -6.90
CA PRO A 188 8.08 2.90 -8.18
C PRO A 188 7.29 1.60 -8.33
N ARG A 189 7.23 0.78 -7.27
CA ARG A 189 6.40 -0.43 -7.23
C ARG A 189 4.91 -0.11 -7.31
N ARG A 190 4.43 0.93 -6.62
CA ARG A 190 3.01 1.36 -6.64
C ARG A 190 2.60 1.95 -8.00
N LEU A 191 3.47 2.75 -8.61
CA LEU A 191 3.30 3.26 -9.98
C LEU A 191 3.25 2.10 -10.97
N SER A 192 4.13 1.11 -10.85
CA SER A 192 4.11 -0.10 -11.68
C SER A 192 2.76 -0.82 -11.64
N VAL A 193 2.15 -0.96 -10.45
CA VAL A 193 0.79 -1.51 -10.32
C VAL A 193 -0.25 -0.62 -10.99
N SER A 194 -0.17 0.70 -10.80
CA SER A 194 -1.12 1.65 -11.41
C SER A 194 -1.05 1.60 -12.94
N TYR A 195 0.15 1.56 -13.53
CA TYR A 195 0.31 1.39 -14.98
C TYR A 195 -0.16 0.02 -15.47
N THR A 196 -0.03 -1.04 -14.67
CA THR A 196 -0.61 -2.34 -15.01
C THR A 196 -2.14 -2.25 -15.08
N ASN A 197 -2.76 -1.58 -14.11
CA ASN A 197 -4.20 -1.35 -14.11
C ASN A 197 -4.65 -0.49 -15.30
N LEU A 198 -3.86 0.53 -15.67
CA LEU A 198 -4.15 1.33 -16.87
C LEU A 198 -4.03 0.50 -18.15
N GLY A 199 -3.04 -0.40 -18.22
CA GLY A 199 -2.90 -1.33 -19.35
C GLY A 199 -4.08 -2.30 -19.45
N ILE A 200 -4.67 -2.70 -18.33
CA ILE A 200 -5.89 -3.51 -18.29
C ILE A 200 -7.08 -2.74 -18.89
N VAL A 201 -7.21 -1.44 -18.56
CA VAL A 201 -8.25 -0.58 -19.16
C VAL A 201 -8.11 -0.51 -20.68
N TYR A 202 -6.90 -0.23 -21.18
CA TYR A 202 -6.67 -0.18 -22.62
C TYR A 202 -6.91 -1.53 -23.29
N ARG A 203 -6.50 -2.63 -22.66
CA ARG A 203 -6.77 -3.98 -23.18
C ARG A 203 -8.26 -4.29 -23.25
N TYR A 204 -9.05 -3.89 -22.25
CA TYR A 204 -10.50 -4.04 -22.27
C TYR A 204 -11.14 -3.31 -23.46
N ARG A 205 -10.58 -2.15 -23.84
CA ARG A 205 -11.01 -1.37 -25.01
C ARG A 205 -10.34 -1.79 -26.32
N GLU A 206 -9.65 -2.93 -26.33
CA GLU A 206 -8.92 -3.47 -27.49
C GLU A 206 -7.80 -2.55 -28.03
N ASP A 207 -7.40 -1.52 -27.26
CA ASP A 207 -6.23 -0.70 -27.57
C ASP A 207 -4.96 -1.40 -27.07
N TYR A 208 -4.56 -2.43 -27.82
CA TYR A 208 -3.42 -3.26 -27.46
C TYR A 208 -2.08 -2.51 -27.52
N HIS A 209 -1.98 -1.46 -28.33
CA HIS A 209 -0.78 -0.64 -28.41
C HIS A 209 -0.57 0.15 -27.11
N SER A 210 -1.59 0.88 -26.65
CA SER A 210 -1.54 1.60 -25.37
C SER A 210 -1.43 0.66 -24.18
N ALA A 211 -2.07 -0.52 -24.23
CA ALA A 211 -1.92 -1.55 -23.21
C ALA A 211 -0.47 -2.04 -23.09
N ALA A 212 0.17 -2.39 -24.21
CA ALA A 212 1.56 -2.83 -24.25
C ALA A 212 2.52 -1.75 -23.73
N ALA A 213 2.31 -0.48 -24.12
CA ALA A 213 3.09 0.64 -23.61
C ALA A 213 2.96 0.80 -22.08
N CYS A 214 1.76 0.64 -21.52
CA CYS A 214 1.54 0.68 -20.09
C CYS A 214 2.23 -0.47 -19.35
N TYR A 215 2.15 -1.70 -19.85
CA TYR A 215 2.83 -2.84 -19.23
C TYR A 215 4.36 -2.72 -19.32
N GLN A 216 4.88 -2.20 -20.43
CA GLN A 216 6.31 -1.88 -20.58
C GLN A 216 6.75 -0.83 -19.56
N LYS A 217 6.00 0.26 -19.42
CA LYS A 217 6.25 1.30 -18.41
C LYS A 217 6.22 0.74 -16.99
N ALA A 218 5.26 -0.13 -16.68
CA ALA A 218 5.18 -0.80 -15.39
C ALA A 218 6.43 -1.66 -15.11
N PHE A 219 6.93 -2.37 -16.13
CA PHE A 219 8.14 -3.18 -16.03
C PHE A 219 9.40 -2.33 -15.82
N GLU A 220 9.52 -1.18 -16.51
CA GLU A 220 10.61 -0.22 -16.30
C GLU A 220 10.64 0.36 -14.88
N LEU A 221 9.46 0.59 -14.29
CA LEU A 221 9.32 1.09 -12.93
C LEU A 221 9.63 0.02 -11.87
N TRP A 222 9.29 -1.23 -12.16
CA TRP A 222 9.53 -2.35 -11.26
C TRP A 222 9.56 -3.68 -12.03
N GLU A 223 10.77 -4.21 -12.22
CA GLU A 223 11.02 -5.44 -12.98
C GLU A 223 10.36 -6.71 -12.39
N ASP A 224 10.09 -6.72 -11.08
CA ASP A 224 9.47 -7.88 -10.41
C ASP A 224 7.91 -7.84 -10.49
N ASN A 225 7.32 -6.92 -11.26
CA ASN A 225 5.89 -6.89 -11.54
C ASN A 225 5.48 -8.01 -12.52
N LEU A 226 5.33 -9.22 -11.97
CA LEU A 226 4.93 -10.40 -12.74
C LEU A 226 3.57 -10.25 -13.44
N SER A 227 2.67 -9.43 -12.90
CA SER A 227 1.36 -9.17 -13.51
C SER A 227 1.51 -8.35 -14.80
N ALA A 228 2.33 -7.30 -14.78
CA ALA A 228 2.68 -6.53 -15.98
C ALA A 228 3.39 -7.41 -17.02
N GLU A 229 4.41 -8.16 -16.60
CA GLU A 229 5.18 -9.07 -17.46
C GLU A 229 4.27 -10.08 -18.15
N ASN A 230 3.36 -10.72 -17.40
CA ASN A 230 2.46 -11.71 -17.96
C ASN A 230 1.39 -11.10 -18.86
N ASN A 231 0.84 -9.93 -18.53
CA ASN A 231 -0.10 -9.25 -19.40
C ASN A 231 0.56 -8.83 -20.73
N LEU A 232 1.81 -8.36 -20.69
CA LEU A 232 2.59 -8.06 -21.88
C LEU A 232 2.89 -9.33 -22.69
N ASN A 233 3.29 -10.42 -22.03
CA ASN A 233 3.55 -11.70 -22.70
C ASN A 233 2.32 -12.23 -23.41
N ILE A 234 1.13 -12.13 -22.79
CA ILE A 234 -0.13 -12.52 -23.43
C ILE A 234 -0.36 -11.71 -24.71
N LEU A 235 -0.20 -10.38 -24.67
CA LEU A 235 -0.36 -9.53 -25.86
C LEU A 235 0.65 -9.86 -26.97
N LEU A 236 1.85 -10.27 -26.60
CA LEU A 236 2.93 -10.60 -27.54
C LEU A 236 2.98 -12.08 -27.97
N GLY A 237 2.03 -12.91 -27.53
CA GLY A 237 2.02 -14.35 -27.80
C GLY A 237 3.19 -15.11 -27.18
N ARG A 238 3.74 -14.61 -26.06
CA ARG A 238 4.88 -15.19 -25.34
C ARG A 238 4.42 -16.03 -24.13
N PRO A 239 5.22 -17.00 -23.66
CA PRO A 239 4.90 -17.77 -22.46
C PRO A 239 4.75 -16.89 -21.21
N ILE A 240 3.76 -17.19 -20.37
CA ILE A 240 3.66 -16.57 -19.04
C ILE A 240 4.75 -17.11 -18.11
N ARG A 241 5.27 -16.25 -17.25
CA ARG A 241 6.22 -16.59 -16.21
C ARG A 241 5.49 -16.86 -14.89
N LYS A 242 5.97 -17.84 -14.14
CA LYS A 242 5.50 -18.16 -12.79
C LYS A 242 6.67 -18.08 -11.82
N ARG A 243 6.41 -17.61 -10.59
CA ARG A 243 7.40 -17.70 -9.51
C ARG A 243 7.71 -19.16 -9.22
N ASN A 244 8.99 -19.51 -9.19
CA ASN A 244 9.43 -20.84 -8.78
C ASN A 244 9.30 -21.00 -7.24
N PHE A 245 9.51 -22.22 -6.74
CA PHE A 245 9.38 -22.54 -5.31
C PHE A 245 10.25 -21.63 -4.43
N ILE A 246 11.51 -21.43 -4.81
CA ILE A 246 12.46 -20.60 -4.06
C ILE A 246 11.99 -19.15 -4.01
N GLN A 247 11.53 -18.57 -5.12
CA GLN A 247 11.00 -17.21 -5.16
C GLN A 247 9.71 -17.03 -4.34
N LYS A 248 8.93 -18.10 -4.14
CA LYS A 248 7.74 -18.08 -3.27
C LYS A 248 8.13 -18.13 -1.79
N MET A 249 9.11 -18.96 -1.44
CA MET A 249 9.58 -19.14 -0.05
C MET A 249 10.48 -17.99 0.41
N PHE A 250 11.23 -17.40 -0.51
CA PHE A 250 12.19 -16.33 -0.26
C PHE A 250 11.94 -15.18 -1.25
N PRO A 251 10.83 -14.45 -1.11
CA PRO A 251 10.60 -13.27 -1.92
C PRO A 251 11.71 -12.25 -1.66
N LYS A 252 12.19 -11.59 -2.73
CA LYS A 252 13.17 -10.51 -2.60
C LYS A 252 12.64 -9.44 -1.64
N PRO A 253 13.50 -8.83 -0.80
CA PRO A 253 13.09 -7.70 0.02
C PRO A 253 12.57 -6.57 -0.86
N LYS A 254 11.61 -5.80 -0.35
CA LYS A 254 11.14 -4.59 -1.04
C LYS A 254 12.29 -3.57 -0.97
N ASN A 255 12.82 -3.16 -2.13
CA ASN A 255 13.93 -2.21 -2.25
C ASN A 255 13.53 -0.82 -1.74
#